data_AF-A0A9P6V0D2-F1
#
_entry.id   AF-A0A9P6V0D2-F1
#
_cell.length_a   1.000
_cell.length_b   1.000
_cell.length_c   1.000
_cell.angle_alpha   90.00
_cell.angle_beta   90.00
_cell.angle_gamma   90.00
#
_symmetry.space_group_name_H-M   'P 1'
#
loop_
_entity.id
_entity.type
_entity.pdbx_description
1 polymer ?
#
loop_
_entity_poly.entity_id
_entity_poly.type
_entity_poly.pdbx_seq_one_letter_code
_entity_poly.pdbx_strand_id
1 'polypeptide(L)'
;MDLPLEVQEQVVPYLSQQDLSACTRVCQGWMTFFSTYFWRDIDIDWSGSEAWQDGLSRALKTTGHLVQSLKLKSIGNGDLSSFLESCPSTFPQLTSAEMEVSYDSGKDKDVARFIDLSSAG
;
A
#
# COMPACT_ATOMS: atom_id res chain seq x y z
N MET A 1 28.86 -6.28 1.07
CA MET A 1 28.85 -7.05 -0.18
C MET A 1 27.46 -6.91 -0.75
N ASP A 2 27.23 -5.87 -1.53
CA ASP A 2 25.92 -5.64 -2.15
C ASP A 2 25.87 -6.41 -3.46
N LEU A 3 24.75 -7.09 -3.71
CA LEU A 3 24.48 -7.73 -5.01
C LEU A 3 24.45 -6.64 -6.11
N PRO A 4 24.95 -6.90 -7.33
CA PRO A 4 24.76 -5.98 -8.45
C PRO A 4 23.28 -5.70 -8.72
N LEU A 5 22.96 -4.49 -9.17
CA LEU A 5 21.59 -4.01 -9.40
C LEU A 5 20.80 -4.96 -10.31
N GLU A 6 21.45 -5.45 -11.36
CA GLU A 6 20.87 -6.33 -12.36
C GLU A 6 20.39 -7.65 -11.74
N VAL A 7 21.12 -8.17 -10.75
CA VAL A 7 20.74 -9.39 -10.05
C VAL A 7 19.59 -9.10 -9.08
N GLN A 8 19.59 -7.93 -8.43
CA GLN A 8 18.49 -7.54 -7.56
C GLN A 8 17.18 -7.39 -8.34
N GLU A 9 17.20 -6.73 -9.51
CA GLU A 9 16.04 -6.58 -10.39
C GLU A 9 15.50 -7.92 -10.91
N GLN A 10 16.36 -8.91 -11.13
CA GLN A 10 15.93 -10.25 -11.53
C GLN A 10 15.28 -11.03 -10.40
N VAL A 11 15.68 -10.82 -9.14
CA VAL A 11 15.15 -11.56 -7.99
C VAL A 11 13.83 -10.98 -7.52
N VAL A 12 13.67 -9.65 -7.58
CA VAL A 12 12.50 -8.93 -7.05
C VAL A 12 11.14 -9.53 -7.47
N PRO A 13 10.87 -9.86 -8.75
CA PRO A 13 9.57 -10.40 -9.17
C PRO A 13 9.19 -11.74 -8.51
N TYR A 14 10.17 -12.45 -7.93
CA TYR A 14 9.97 -13.73 -7.27
C TYR A 14 9.83 -13.61 -5.75
N LEU A 15 9.93 -12.40 -5.19
CA LEU A 15 9.82 -12.15 -3.76
C LEU A 15 8.36 -11.91 -3.37
N SER A 16 7.95 -12.51 -2.25
CA SER A 16 6.69 -12.16 -1.61
C SER A 16 6.79 -10.78 -0.92
N GLN A 17 5.66 -10.19 -0.55
CA GLN A 17 5.66 -8.93 0.22
C GLN A 17 6.33 -9.08 1.59
N GLN A 18 6.26 -10.27 2.19
CA GLN A 18 6.98 -10.59 3.42
C GLN A 18 8.49 -10.60 3.18
N ASP A 19 8.96 -11.20 2.08
CA ASP A 19 10.38 -11.23 1.73
C ASP A 19 10.89 -9.82 1.42
N LEU A 20 10.14 -9.03 0.65
CA LEU A 20 10.46 -7.63 0.39
C LEU A 20 10.59 -6.84 1.69
N SER A 21 9.68 -7.03 2.65
CA SER A 21 9.76 -6.39 3.97
C SER A 21 11.04 -6.77 4.72
N ALA A 22 11.47 -8.03 4.64
CA ALA A 22 12.71 -8.50 5.27
C ALA A 22 13.94 -7.88 4.58
N CYS A 23 13.94 -7.82 3.24
CA CYS A 23 15.00 -7.20 2.46
C CYS A 23 15.23 -5.73 2.82
N THR A 24 14.16 -4.97 3.12
CA THR A 24 14.31 -3.56 3.53
C THR A 24 15.07 -3.37 4.84
N ARG A 25 15.24 -4.42 5.65
CA ARG A 25 15.90 -4.37 6.97
C ARG A 25 17.37 -4.78 6.94
N VAL A 26 17.91 -5.23 5.81
CA VAL A 26 19.27 -5.78 5.71
C VAL A 26 20.35 -4.69 5.81
N CYS A 27 20.30 -3.70 4.93
CA CYS A 27 21.21 -2.56 4.91
C CYS A 27 20.53 -1.35 4.25
N GLN A 28 21.13 -0.16 4.31
CA GLN A 28 20.55 1.06 3.73
C GLN A 28 20.38 1.00 2.20
N GLY A 29 21.31 0.37 1.48
CA GLY A 29 21.20 0.18 0.03
C GLY A 29 19.99 -0.67 -0.34
N TRP A 30 19.81 -1.79 0.37
CA TRP A 30 18.66 -2.68 0.18
C TRP A 30 17.36 -2.02 0.60
N MET A 31 17.35 -1.28 1.71
CA MET A 31 16.19 -0.48 2.11
C MET A 31 15.73 0.43 0.98
N THR A 32 16.65 1.18 0.40
CA THR A 32 16.33 2.13 -0.68
C THR A 32 15.79 1.40 -1.91
N PHE A 33 16.47 0.35 -2.36
CA PHE A 33 16.05 -0.41 -3.55
C PHE A 33 14.73 -1.15 -3.34
N PHE A 34 14.65 -2.01 -2.33
CA PHE A 34 13.49 -2.87 -2.09
C PHE A 34 12.26 -2.09 -1.58
N SER A 35 12.43 -0.91 -0.97
CA SER A 35 11.27 -0.09 -0.58
C SER A 35 10.41 0.30 -1.79
N THR A 36 11.03 0.61 -2.93
CA THR A 36 10.33 0.94 -4.17
C THR A 36 9.37 -0.17 -4.59
N TYR A 37 9.83 -1.43 -4.50
CA TYR A 37 9.03 -2.59 -4.87
C TYR A 37 8.05 -3.01 -3.77
N PHE A 38 8.45 -2.87 -2.51
CA PHE A 38 7.60 -3.17 -1.37
C PHE A 38 6.33 -2.30 -1.33
N TRP A 39 6.46 -1.02 -1.70
CA TRP A 39 5.35 -0.06 -1.73
C TRP A 39 4.60 -0.02 -3.06
N ARG A 40 5.07 -0.72 -4.11
CA ARG A 40 4.45 -0.70 -5.44
C ARG A 40 3.04 -1.31 -5.41
N ASP A 41 2.91 -2.46 -4.76
CA ASP A 41 1.68 -3.25 -4.72
C ASP A 41 1.22 -3.40 -3.27
N ILE A 42 0.09 -2.78 -2.96
CA ILE A 42 -0.46 -2.72 -1.61
C ILE A 42 -1.78 -3.46 -1.58
N ASP A 43 -1.83 -4.63 -0.92
CA ASP A 43 -3.06 -5.38 -0.64
C ASP A 43 -3.33 -5.33 0.86
N ILE A 44 -4.38 -4.59 1.23
CA ILE A 44 -4.74 -4.37 2.62
C ILE A 44 -6.07 -5.05 2.92
N ASP A 45 -6.02 -5.97 3.89
CA ASP A 45 -7.20 -6.60 4.47
C ASP A 45 -7.59 -5.90 5.78
N TRP A 46 -8.72 -5.20 5.74
CA TRP A 46 -9.30 -4.44 6.83
C TRP A 46 -10.09 -5.31 7.82
N SER A 47 -10.09 -6.63 7.68
CA SER A 47 -10.77 -7.56 8.59
C SER A 47 -10.00 -7.83 9.91
N GLY A 48 -8.82 -7.23 10.09
CA GLY A 48 -7.92 -7.45 11.23
C GLY A 48 -7.83 -6.32 12.27
N SER A 49 -6.86 -6.43 13.17
CA SER A 49 -6.58 -5.45 14.25
C SER A 49 -6.21 -4.06 13.70
N GLU A 50 -6.70 -3.00 14.36
CA GLU A 50 -6.45 -1.59 14.01
C GLU A 50 -4.99 -1.13 14.25
N ALA A 51 -4.19 -1.91 14.99
CA ALA A 51 -2.88 -1.47 15.48
C ALA A 51 -1.86 -1.09 14.39
N TRP A 52 -2.01 -1.59 13.16
CA TRP A 52 -1.10 -1.26 12.05
C TRP A 52 -1.58 -0.07 11.19
N GLN A 53 -2.82 0.39 11.36
CA GLN A 53 -3.43 1.40 10.48
C GLN A 53 -2.72 2.76 10.57
N ASP A 54 -2.40 3.22 11.78
CA ASP A 54 -1.67 4.48 12.01
C ASP A 54 -0.23 4.44 11.47
N GLY A 55 0.40 3.27 11.51
CA GLY A 55 1.74 3.07 10.96
C GLY A 55 1.70 3.12 9.44
N LEU A 56 0.71 2.43 8.85
CA LEU A 56 0.55 2.36 7.41
C LEU A 56 0.15 3.70 6.81
N SER A 57 -0.79 4.43 7.42
CA SER A 57 -1.21 5.74 6.92
C SER A 57 -0.05 6.74 6.92
N ARG A 58 0.78 6.75 7.97
CA ARG A 58 2.00 7.56 8.04
C ARG A 58 3.01 7.16 6.97
N ALA A 59 3.18 5.86 6.72
CA ALA A 59 4.07 5.39 5.67
C ALA A 59 3.55 5.78 4.29
N LEU A 60 2.25 5.61 4.01
CA LEU A 60 1.62 6.00 2.75
C LEU A 60 1.73 7.49 2.46
N LYS A 61 1.74 8.36 3.49
CA LYS A 61 2.01 9.80 3.29
C LYS A 61 3.41 10.06 2.71
N THR A 62 4.41 9.24 3.04
CA THR A 62 5.78 9.42 2.57
C THR A 62 6.08 8.62 1.31
N THR A 63 5.49 7.43 1.16
CA THR A 63 5.77 6.49 0.07
C THR A 63 4.64 6.39 -0.95
N GLY A 64 3.55 7.14 -0.80
CA GLY A 64 2.38 7.10 -1.69
C GLY A 64 2.71 7.36 -3.17
N HIS A 65 3.77 8.10 -3.46
CA HIS A 65 4.25 8.34 -4.82
C HIS A 65 4.83 7.09 -5.51
N LEU A 66 5.11 6.02 -4.77
CA LEU A 66 5.63 4.74 -5.28
C LEU A 66 4.52 3.73 -5.56
N VAL A 67 3.31 3.98 -5.05
CA VAL A 67 2.18 3.05 -5.14
C VAL A 67 1.63 3.04 -6.56
N GLN A 68 1.55 1.83 -7.15
CA GLN A 68 1.03 1.60 -8.49
C GLN A 68 -0.23 0.74 -8.48
N SER A 69 -0.37 -0.14 -7.48
CA SER A 69 -1.55 -0.98 -7.29
C SER A 69 -2.01 -0.87 -5.84
N LEU A 70 -3.29 -0.54 -5.65
CA LEU A 70 -3.90 -0.45 -4.33
C LEU A 70 -5.16 -1.30 -4.28
N LYS A 71 -5.16 -2.31 -3.41
CA LYS A 71 -6.29 -3.18 -3.12
C LYS A 71 -6.70 -3.05 -1.68
N LEU A 72 -7.96 -2.68 -1.44
CA LEU A 72 -8.55 -2.54 -0.11
C LEU A 72 -9.70 -3.52 0.06
N LYS A 73 -9.61 -4.39 1.06
CA LYS A 73 -10.70 -5.31 1.44
C LYS A 73 -11.30 -4.88 2.77
N SER A 74 -12.47 -4.24 2.76
CA SER A 74 -13.20 -3.81 3.95
C SER A 74 -14.49 -4.61 4.13
N ILE A 75 -14.32 -5.86 4.58
CA ILE A 75 -15.42 -6.81 4.79
C ILE A 75 -15.98 -6.72 6.23
N GLY A 76 -15.24 -6.09 7.17
CA GLY A 76 -15.62 -5.95 8.59
C GLY A 76 -16.05 -4.54 9.03
N ASN A 77 -16.13 -4.37 10.35
CA ASN A 77 -16.54 -3.13 11.04
C ASN A 77 -15.38 -2.13 11.28
N GLY A 78 -14.22 -2.35 10.67
CA GLY A 78 -13.08 -1.44 10.87
C GLY A 78 -13.35 -0.05 10.30
N ASP A 79 -12.82 0.97 10.97
CA ASP A 79 -12.94 2.37 10.58
C ASP A 79 -12.06 2.67 9.36
N LEU A 80 -12.59 2.38 8.17
CA LEU A 80 -11.92 2.69 6.91
C LEU A 80 -11.86 4.19 6.66
N SER A 81 -12.85 4.95 7.15
CA SER A 81 -12.96 6.39 6.93
C SER A 81 -11.74 7.13 7.48
N SER A 82 -11.34 6.87 8.73
CA SER A 82 -10.18 7.54 9.34
C SER A 82 -8.85 7.23 8.65
N PHE A 83 -8.70 6.02 8.10
CA PHE A 83 -7.55 5.67 7.27
C PHE A 83 -7.53 6.44 5.94
N LEU A 84 -8.66 6.52 5.24
CA LEU A 84 -8.77 7.23 3.97
C LEU A 84 -8.57 8.75 4.14
N GLU A 85 -8.96 9.30 5.30
CA GLU A 85 -8.65 10.68 5.69
C GLU A 85 -7.15 10.90 5.96
N SER A 86 -6.47 9.85 6.43
CA SER A 86 -5.04 9.87 6.71
C SER A 86 -4.16 9.55 5.49
N CYS A 87 -4.74 9.07 4.39
CA CYS A 87 -4.00 8.82 3.16
C CYS A 87 -3.56 10.14 2.48
N PRO A 88 -2.51 10.11 1.64
CA PRO A 88 -2.23 11.23 0.73
C PRO A 88 -3.45 11.53 -0.13
N SER A 89 -3.60 12.76 -0.61
CA SER A 89 -4.80 13.18 -1.36
C SER A 89 -4.98 12.47 -2.71
N THR A 90 -3.90 11.91 -3.26
CA THR A 90 -3.82 11.32 -4.60
C THR A 90 -2.65 10.35 -4.67
N PHE A 91 -2.75 9.30 -5.48
CA PHE A 91 -1.64 8.40 -5.81
C PHE A 91 -1.18 8.63 -7.26
N PRO A 92 -0.12 9.42 -7.50
CA PRO A 92 0.22 9.91 -8.85
C PRO A 92 0.79 8.85 -9.80
N GLN A 93 1.10 7.65 -9.31
CA GLN A 93 1.60 6.54 -10.13
C GLN A 93 0.62 5.37 -10.13
N LEU A 94 -0.60 5.57 -9.61
CA LEU A 94 -1.59 4.50 -9.48
C LEU A 94 -2.09 4.11 -10.87
N THR A 95 -1.97 2.82 -11.17
CA THR A 95 -2.43 2.22 -12.43
C THR A 95 -3.54 1.20 -12.20
N SER A 96 -3.67 0.69 -10.98
CA SER A 96 -4.71 -0.25 -10.58
C SER A 96 -5.24 0.11 -9.19
N ALA A 97 -6.57 0.09 -9.06
CA ALA A 97 -7.26 0.33 -7.80
C ALA A 97 -8.42 -0.64 -7.67
N GLU A 98 -8.45 -1.40 -6.58
CA GLU A 98 -9.51 -2.36 -6.28
C GLU A 98 -10.03 -2.14 -4.86
N MET A 99 -11.36 -2.12 -4.72
CA MET A 99 -12.00 -2.02 -3.42
C MET A 99 -13.07 -3.10 -3.30
N GLU A 100 -12.95 -3.92 -2.27
CA GLU A 100 -13.91 -4.95 -1.91
C GLU A 100 -14.54 -4.55 -0.58
N VAL A 101 -15.82 -4.16 -0.61
CA VAL A 101 -16.56 -3.70 0.57
C VAL A 101 -17.77 -4.58 0.83
N SER A 102 -18.05 -4.88 2.10
CA SER A 102 -19.38 -5.34 2.49
C SER A 102 -20.37 -4.18 2.39
N TYR A 103 -21.46 -4.37 1.63
CA TYR A 103 -22.47 -3.33 1.44
C TYR A 103 -23.21 -3.03 2.74
N ASP A 104 -22.89 -1.89 3.34
CA ASP A 104 -23.68 -1.20 4.35
C ASP A 104 -23.84 0.26 3.91
N SER A 105 -25.03 0.81 4.09
CA SER A 105 -25.41 2.19 3.73
C SER A 105 -24.48 3.28 4.28
N GLY A 106 -23.68 2.97 5.31
CA GLY A 106 -22.67 3.88 5.87
C GLY A 106 -21.39 4.06 5.03
N LYS A 107 -21.09 3.16 4.07
CA LYS A 107 -19.80 3.11 3.37
C LYS A 107 -19.73 3.89 2.06
N ASP A 108 -20.82 4.54 1.62
CA ASP A 108 -20.85 5.33 0.37
C ASP A 108 -19.79 6.44 0.34
N LYS A 109 -19.54 7.07 1.49
CA LYS A 109 -18.52 8.11 1.62
C LYS A 109 -17.10 7.55 1.46
N ASP A 110 -16.85 6.36 1.96
CA ASP A 110 -15.55 5.70 1.86
C ASP A 110 -15.25 5.29 0.42
N VAL A 111 -16.26 4.77 -0.28
CA VAL A 111 -16.16 4.43 -1.71
C VAL A 111 -15.89 5.69 -2.54
N ALA A 112 -16.65 6.76 -2.31
CA ALA A 112 -16.41 8.04 -3.00
C ALA A 112 -14.99 8.57 -2.75
N ARG A 113 -14.54 8.53 -1.49
CA ARG A 113 -13.19 8.95 -1.13
C ARG A 113 -12.11 8.07 -1.78
N PHE A 114 -12.33 6.76 -1.84
CA PHE A 114 -11.43 5.83 -2.52
C PHE A 114 -11.34 6.11 -4.03
N ILE A 115 -12.48 6.43 -4.66
CA ILE A 115 -12.51 6.85 -6.06
C ILE A 115 -11.69 8.12 -6.25
N ASP A 116 -11.87 9.14 -5.42
CA ASP A 116 -11.09 10.39 -5.51
C ASP A 116 -9.58 10.14 -5.41
N LEU A 117 -9.16 9.24 -4.51
CA LEU A 117 -7.75 8.87 -4.34
C LEU A 117 -7.16 8.17 -5.56
N SER A 118 -7.98 7.39 -6.26
CA SER A 118 -7.58 6.57 -7.41
C SER A 118 -7.71 7.26 -8.77
N SER A 119 -8.47 8.35 -8.84
CA SER A 119 -8.80 9.05 -10.10
C SER A 119 -7.73 10.04 -10.60
N ALA A 120 -6.65 10.24 -9.85
CA ALA A 120 -5.69 11.33 -10.08
C ALA A 120 -4.30 10.89 -10.60
N GLY A 121 -4.20 9.65 -11.11
CA GLY A 121 -3.02 9.13 -11.82
C GLY A 121 -3.12 9.30 -13.33
#